data_AF-A0A5D2MFN3-F1
#
_entry.id   AF-A0A5D2MFN3-F1
#
_cell.length_a   1.000
_cell.length_b   1.000
_cell.length_c   1.000
_cell.angle_alpha   90.00
_cell.angle_beta   90.00
_cell.angle_gamma   90.00
#
_symmetry.space_group_name_H-M   'P 1'
#
loop_
_entity.id
_entity.type
_entity.pdbx_description
1 polymer ?
#
loop_
_entity_poly.entity_id
_entity_poly.type
_entity_poly.pdbx_seq_one_letter_code
_entity_poly.pdbx_strand_id
1 'polypeptide(L)'
;MLEGFCYKWLQSKNSALTSSLGKDKIDVDAICGGPPCQGISGFNRFRNKDNPLQDEKNKQLQVFMEIVEFLKPKFVLMESVVDIVKFAEGYLGRYALSKLIHLNYQVRMGMMAAGAYGLPQFRMRAFFWGARPNQKLPQYPLPTHDLVLRDVIPVEFEMSTVGWEEGKKIELEKKLLLEDAISDLPSVGNYEDKDVMDYDNDPKTEFQRFIRLIREGWKL
;
A
#
# COMPACT_ATOMS: atom_id res chain seq x y z
N MET A 1 -14.94 9.44 -6.37
CA MET A 1 -15.59 10.25 -5.30
C MET A 1 -14.58 10.77 -4.26
N LEU A 2 -13.52 10.02 -3.92
CA LEU A 2 -12.43 10.49 -3.02
C LEU A 2 -11.42 11.46 -3.67
N GLU A 3 -11.20 11.37 -4.99
CA GLU A 3 -10.28 12.27 -5.73
C GLU A 3 -10.70 13.74 -5.68
N GLY A 4 -12.00 14.01 -5.59
CA GLY A 4 -12.52 15.38 -5.55
C GLY A 4 -12.41 16.05 -4.18
N PHE A 5 -12.43 15.29 -3.08
CA PHE A 5 -12.44 15.86 -1.73
C PHE A 5 -11.04 16.33 -1.33
N CYS A 6 -10.01 15.48 -1.48
CA CYS A 6 -8.62 15.84 -1.17
C CYS A 6 -8.10 16.96 -2.08
N TYR A 7 -8.44 16.92 -3.37
CA TYR A 7 -7.96 17.91 -4.34
C TYR A 7 -8.66 19.28 -4.16
N LYS A 8 -9.98 19.31 -3.89
CA LYS A 8 -10.66 20.57 -3.51
C LYS A 8 -10.18 21.11 -2.16
N TRP A 9 -9.83 20.24 -1.21
CA TRP A 9 -9.26 20.63 0.08
C TRP A 9 -7.90 21.31 -0.07
N LEU A 10 -6.99 20.74 -0.87
CA LEU A 10 -5.67 21.34 -1.20
C LEU A 10 -5.77 22.61 -2.06
N GLN A 11 -6.58 22.59 -3.13
CA GLN A 11 -6.77 23.76 -4.00
C GLN A 11 -7.47 24.90 -3.29
N SER A 12 -8.15 24.63 -2.18
CA SER A 12 -8.78 25.69 -1.41
C SER A 12 -7.77 26.71 -0.94
N LYS A 13 -6.48 26.38 -0.67
CA LYS A 13 -5.43 27.32 -0.18
C LYS A 13 -6.03 28.48 0.63
N ASN A 14 -6.97 28.19 1.52
CA ASN A 14 -7.84 29.24 2.03
C ASN A 14 -7.57 29.37 3.51
N SER A 15 -6.97 30.51 3.82
CA SER A 15 -7.15 31.29 5.04
C SER A 15 -8.44 31.00 5.81
N ALA A 16 -9.54 30.67 5.13
CA ALA A 16 -10.83 30.28 5.70
C ALA A 16 -10.76 29.09 6.69
N LEU A 17 -10.02 28.00 6.40
CA LEU A 17 -9.94 26.85 7.32
C LEU A 17 -8.98 27.11 8.49
N THR A 18 -7.90 27.86 8.28
CA THR A 18 -7.02 28.34 9.37
C THR A 18 -7.66 29.43 10.23
N SER A 19 -8.73 30.06 9.75
CA SER A 19 -9.55 30.98 10.55
C SER A 19 -10.76 30.31 11.22
N SER A 20 -11.27 29.18 10.71
CA SER A 20 -12.40 28.46 11.33
C SER A 20 -11.98 27.31 12.24
N LEU A 21 -10.86 26.65 11.94
CA LEU A 21 -10.13 25.78 12.84
C LEU A 21 -9.03 26.66 13.41
N GLY A 22 -9.13 27.01 14.70
CA GLY A 22 -8.09 27.79 15.36
C GLY A 22 -6.71 27.20 15.07
N LYS A 23 -5.65 28.01 15.22
CA LYS A 23 -4.23 27.59 15.11
C LYS A 23 -3.82 26.44 16.06
N ASP A 24 -4.78 25.79 16.72
CA ASP A 24 -4.64 24.52 17.38
C ASP A 24 -4.37 23.45 16.32
N LYS A 25 -3.07 23.19 16.14
CA LYS A 25 -2.48 22.19 15.25
C LYS A 25 -3.36 20.95 15.15
N ILE A 26 -3.86 20.67 13.94
CA ILE A 26 -4.32 19.31 13.60
C ILE A 26 -3.11 18.38 13.81
N ASP A 27 -3.11 17.62 14.89
CA ASP A 27 -2.06 16.64 15.19
C ASP A 27 -2.40 15.34 14.48
N VAL A 28 -1.65 15.03 13.42
CA VAL A 28 -1.80 13.79 12.66
C VAL A 28 -0.66 12.87 13.03
N ASP A 29 -0.97 11.73 13.66
CA ASP A 29 0.05 10.75 14.00
C ASP A 29 0.58 10.03 12.76
N ALA A 30 -0.29 9.65 11.84
CA ALA A 30 0.11 8.90 10.65
C ALA A 30 -0.70 9.30 9.42
N ILE A 31 -0.05 9.26 8.25
CA ILE A 31 -0.72 9.30 6.95
C ILE A 31 -0.37 8.02 6.21
N CYS A 32 -1.38 7.31 5.71
CA CYS A 32 -1.20 6.23 4.76
C CYS A 32 -1.93 6.54 3.45
N GLY A 33 -1.35 6.14 2.33
CA GLY A 33 -1.99 6.35 1.02
C GLY A 33 -1.32 5.61 -0.12
N GLY A 34 -2.13 5.27 -1.13
CA GLY A 34 -1.67 4.68 -2.38
C GLY A 34 -1.93 5.63 -3.54
N PRO A 35 -1.13 6.71 -3.73
CA PRO A 35 -1.38 7.67 -4.80
C PRO A 35 -1.33 6.97 -6.16
N PRO A 36 -2.39 7.07 -6.98
CA PRO A 36 -2.41 6.40 -8.27
C PRO A 36 -1.37 7.03 -9.21
N CYS A 37 -0.53 6.18 -9.79
CA CYS A 37 0.44 6.54 -10.83
C CYS A 37 0.11 5.74 -12.10
N GLN A 38 -0.88 6.20 -12.85
CA GLN A 38 -1.35 5.46 -14.04
C GLN A 38 -0.41 5.62 -15.24
N GLY A 39 0.44 6.65 -15.24
CA GLY A 39 1.41 6.93 -16.30
C GLY A 39 2.52 5.89 -16.41
N ILE A 40 2.70 5.02 -15.41
CA ILE A 40 3.83 4.09 -15.32
C ILE A 40 3.47 2.61 -15.53
N SER A 41 2.19 2.30 -15.72
CA SER A 41 1.68 0.92 -15.83
C SER A 41 0.99 0.66 -17.19
N GLY A 42 0.85 -0.62 -17.54
CA GLY A 42 0.18 -1.06 -18.77
C GLY A 42 0.79 -0.45 -20.04
N PHE A 43 -0.07 0.06 -20.93
CA PHE A 43 0.35 0.71 -22.19
C PHE A 43 1.11 2.03 -22.00
N ASN A 44 1.08 2.64 -20.82
CA ASN A 44 1.80 3.90 -20.56
C ASN A 44 3.27 3.68 -20.14
N ARG A 45 3.68 2.42 -19.86
CA ARG A 45 5.02 2.04 -19.35
C ARG A 45 6.22 2.47 -20.22
N PHE A 46 5.99 2.96 -21.44
CA PHE A 46 7.04 3.44 -22.33
C PHE A 46 6.89 4.92 -22.76
N ARG A 47 5.88 5.63 -22.25
CA ARG A 47 5.58 7.03 -22.61
C ARG A 47 6.09 7.99 -21.55
N ASN A 48 6.48 9.20 -21.95
CA ASN A 48 6.85 10.31 -21.04
C ASN A 48 7.96 9.97 -20.03
N LYS A 49 8.96 9.17 -20.43
CA LYS A 49 10.09 8.79 -19.56
C LYS A 49 10.96 9.97 -19.14
N ASP A 50 11.08 10.98 -20.01
CA ASP A 50 11.97 12.13 -19.76
C ASP A 50 11.44 13.04 -18.64
N ASN A 51 10.11 13.12 -18.48
CA ASN A 51 9.47 13.99 -17.48
C ASN A 51 8.27 13.30 -16.78
N PRO A 52 8.48 12.23 -16.00
CA PRO A 52 7.38 11.43 -15.45
C PRO A 52 6.44 12.19 -14.50
N LEU A 53 6.95 13.22 -13.80
CA LEU A 53 6.15 14.05 -12.90
C LEU A 53 5.25 15.06 -13.61
N GLN A 54 5.60 15.46 -14.84
CA GLN A 54 4.77 16.38 -15.62
C GLN A 54 3.58 15.65 -16.27
N ASP A 55 3.60 14.31 -16.28
CA ASP A 55 2.44 13.54 -16.68
C ASP A 55 1.32 13.71 -15.66
N GLU A 56 0.18 14.25 -16.10
CA GLU A 56 -1.00 14.48 -15.27
C GLU A 56 -1.46 13.20 -14.55
N LYS A 57 -1.22 12.03 -15.15
CA LYS A 57 -1.58 10.71 -14.58
C LYS A 57 -0.74 10.30 -13.38
N ASN A 58 0.35 11.03 -13.09
CA ASN A 58 1.22 10.81 -11.93
C ASN A 58 1.12 11.95 -10.91
N LYS A 59 0.28 12.97 -11.17
CA LYS A 59 0.16 14.18 -10.34
C LYS A 59 -0.24 13.87 -8.89
N GLN A 60 -0.98 12.79 -8.66
CA GLN A 60 -1.42 12.41 -7.31
C GLN A 60 -0.26 12.08 -6.37
N LEU A 61 0.90 11.69 -6.88
CA LEU A 61 2.10 11.52 -6.06
C LEU A 61 2.57 12.86 -5.47
N GLN A 62 2.51 13.95 -6.24
CA GLN A 62 2.89 15.28 -5.77
C GLN A 62 1.89 15.78 -4.72
N VAL A 63 0.59 15.63 -5.02
CA VAL A 63 -0.52 15.96 -4.12
C VAL A 63 -0.37 15.24 -2.77
N PHE A 64 -0.05 13.94 -2.78
CA PHE A 64 0.20 13.19 -1.54
C PHE A 64 1.38 13.78 -0.74
N MET A 65 2.49 14.12 -1.40
CA MET A 65 3.65 14.72 -0.74
C MET A 65 3.36 16.12 -0.20
N GLU A 66 2.54 16.93 -0.88
CA GLU A 66 2.08 18.24 -0.39
C GLU A 66 1.24 18.11 0.88
N ILE A 67 0.38 17.09 0.98
CA ILE A 67 -0.40 16.80 2.19
C ILE A 67 0.54 16.42 3.34
N VAL A 68 1.54 15.57 3.08
CA VAL A 68 2.56 15.19 4.05
C VAL A 68 3.36 16.41 4.51
N GLU A 69 3.74 17.30 3.60
CA GLU A 69 4.46 18.54 3.92
C GLU A 69 3.63 19.49 4.80
N PHE A 70 2.32 19.59 4.52
CA PHE A 70 1.41 20.46 5.25
C PHE A 70 1.09 19.92 6.66
N LEU A 71 0.69 18.66 6.77
CA LEU A 71 0.28 18.03 8.04
C LEU A 71 1.46 17.54 8.86
N LYS A 72 2.61 17.27 8.21
CA LYS A 72 3.84 16.76 8.81
C LYS A 72 3.61 15.58 9.75
N PRO A 73 2.92 14.48 9.42
CA PRO A 73 2.57 13.46 10.40
C PRO A 73 3.79 12.81 11.10
N LYS A 74 3.61 12.15 12.26
CA LYS A 74 4.72 11.41 12.90
C LYS A 74 5.25 10.27 12.01
N PHE A 75 4.33 9.61 11.30
CA PHE A 75 4.62 8.52 10.36
C PHE A 75 3.93 8.72 9.00
N VAL A 76 4.57 8.22 7.95
CA VAL A 76 4.04 8.19 6.59
C VAL A 76 4.19 6.76 6.06
N LEU A 77 3.13 6.20 5.49
CA LEU A 77 3.19 4.94 4.74
C LEU A 77 2.61 5.17 3.34
N MET A 78 3.48 5.18 2.34
CA MET A 78 3.04 5.22 0.94
C MET A 78 3.09 3.82 0.34
N GLU A 79 1.99 3.36 -0.27
CA GLU A 79 1.94 2.12 -1.05
C GLU A 79 1.91 2.46 -2.55
N SER A 80 2.54 1.62 -3.38
CA SER A 80 2.38 1.70 -4.83
C SER A 80 2.71 0.39 -5.53
N VAL A 81 2.42 0.34 -6.83
CA VAL A 81 2.84 -0.76 -7.70
C VAL A 81 4.36 -0.82 -7.82
N VAL A 82 4.91 -2.01 -8.07
CA VAL A 82 6.37 -2.21 -8.24
C VAL A 82 6.92 -1.39 -9.42
N ASP A 83 6.09 -1.09 -10.43
CA ASP A 83 6.52 -0.27 -11.57
C ASP A 83 7.00 1.13 -11.16
N ILE A 84 6.66 1.63 -9.96
CA ILE A 84 7.14 2.92 -9.45
C ILE A 84 8.67 2.97 -9.32
N VAL A 85 9.31 1.80 -9.13
CA VAL A 85 10.76 1.63 -9.07
C VAL A 85 11.37 1.01 -10.34
N LYS A 86 10.56 0.66 -11.33
CA LYS A 86 11.03 0.15 -12.63
C LYS A 86 10.99 1.19 -13.73
N PHE A 87 9.90 1.94 -13.80
CA PHE A 87 9.67 2.90 -14.85
C PHE A 87 10.65 4.08 -14.73
N ALA A 88 11.23 4.50 -15.85
CA ALA A 88 12.21 5.59 -15.93
C ALA A 88 13.28 5.47 -14.83
N GLU A 89 13.91 4.29 -14.70
CA GLU A 89 14.96 4.01 -13.70
C GLU A 89 14.51 4.23 -12.24
N GLY A 90 13.21 4.03 -12.01
CA GLY A 90 12.57 4.21 -10.71
C GLY A 90 12.36 5.67 -10.32
N TYR A 91 12.27 6.58 -11.29
CA TYR A 91 12.15 8.02 -11.08
C TYR A 91 11.12 8.39 -10.01
N LEU A 92 9.90 7.86 -10.09
CA LEU A 92 8.83 8.20 -9.16
C LEU A 92 9.10 7.67 -7.73
N GLY A 93 9.68 6.47 -7.61
CA GLY A 93 10.08 5.92 -6.32
C GLY A 93 11.22 6.74 -5.69
N ARG A 94 12.21 7.12 -6.48
CA ARG A 94 13.31 8.01 -6.08
C ARG A 94 12.80 9.39 -5.68
N TYR A 95 11.84 9.94 -6.41
CA TYR A 95 11.18 11.21 -6.06
C TYR A 95 10.50 11.12 -4.70
N ALA A 96 9.72 10.06 -4.45
CA ALA A 96 9.03 9.89 -3.18
C ALA A 96 10.00 9.82 -1.98
N LEU A 97 11.08 9.04 -2.11
CA LEU A 97 12.14 8.96 -1.11
C LEU A 97 12.82 10.32 -0.91
N SER A 98 13.21 10.98 -2.01
CA SER A 98 13.88 12.28 -1.99
C SER A 98 13.03 13.36 -1.32
N LYS A 99 11.72 13.39 -1.58
CA LYS A 99 10.80 14.33 -0.95
C LYS A 99 10.67 14.11 0.54
N LEU A 100 10.50 12.87 1.00
CA LEU A 100 10.46 12.58 2.43
C LEU A 100 11.79 12.98 3.14
N ILE A 101 12.94 12.68 2.52
CA ILE A 101 14.25 13.11 3.03
C ILE A 101 14.35 14.64 3.10
N HIS A 102 13.91 15.34 2.06
CA HIS A 102 13.89 16.81 2.02
C HIS A 102 13.02 17.41 3.12
N LEU A 103 11.91 16.74 3.47
CA LEU A 103 11.04 17.10 4.59
C LEU A 103 11.60 16.67 5.97
N ASN A 104 12.85 16.23 6.03
CA ASN A 104 13.54 15.77 7.24
C ASN A 104 12.91 14.52 7.90
N TYR A 105 12.40 13.59 7.09
CA TYR A 105 11.99 12.27 7.57
C TYR A 105 13.14 11.26 7.45
N GLN A 106 13.20 10.35 8.41
CA GLN A 106 13.84 9.05 8.23
C GLN A 106 13.02 8.25 7.23
N VAL A 107 13.66 7.56 6.28
CA VAL A 107 12.95 6.84 5.22
C VAL A 107 13.43 5.41 5.06
N ARG A 108 12.53 4.53 4.63
CA ARG A 108 12.88 3.17 4.19
C ARG A 108 11.91 2.69 3.14
N MET A 109 12.41 2.05 2.10
CA MET A 109 11.59 1.35 1.12
C MET A 109 11.63 -0.17 1.34
N GLY A 110 10.53 -0.84 1.09
CA GLY A 110 10.43 -2.30 1.09
C GLY A 110 9.45 -2.77 0.04
N MET A 111 9.76 -3.87 -0.65
CA MET A 111 8.83 -4.55 -1.53
C MET A 111 8.34 -5.83 -0.85
N MET A 112 7.02 -6.01 -0.80
CA MET A 112 6.39 -7.13 -0.10
C MET A 112 5.38 -7.85 -1.01
N ALA A 113 5.38 -9.18 -0.98
CA ALA A 113 4.40 -10.02 -1.67
C ALA A 113 3.26 -10.39 -0.72
N ALA A 114 2.01 -10.09 -1.07
CA ALA A 114 0.84 -10.38 -0.22
C ALA A 114 0.74 -11.86 0.18
N GLY A 115 1.04 -12.79 -0.74
CA GLY A 115 1.00 -14.22 -0.45
C GLY A 115 2.00 -14.69 0.59
N ALA A 116 3.09 -13.94 0.82
CA ALA A 116 4.05 -14.20 1.90
C ALA A 116 3.46 -13.97 3.30
N TYR A 117 2.24 -13.43 3.38
CA TYR A 117 1.53 -13.10 4.62
C TYR A 117 0.15 -13.79 4.70
N GLY A 118 0.01 -14.96 4.08
CA GLY A 118 -1.18 -15.80 4.25
C GLY A 118 -2.35 -15.40 3.35
N LEU A 119 -2.07 -15.13 2.07
CA LEU A 119 -3.10 -14.92 1.06
C LEU A 119 -2.86 -15.82 -0.16
N PRO A 120 -3.91 -16.40 -0.79
CA PRO A 120 -3.77 -17.23 -1.99
C PRO A 120 -3.59 -16.37 -3.26
N GLN A 121 -2.72 -15.37 -3.19
CA GLN A 121 -2.44 -14.43 -4.29
C GLN A 121 -0.98 -13.99 -4.29
N PHE A 122 -0.35 -14.03 -5.46
CA PHE A 122 0.92 -13.35 -5.66
C PHE A 122 0.69 -11.89 -6.07
N ARG A 123 0.77 -10.97 -5.11
CA ARG A 123 0.65 -9.52 -5.33
C ARG A 123 1.82 -8.78 -4.70
N MET A 124 2.80 -8.42 -5.51
CA MET A 124 3.95 -7.62 -5.09
C MET A 124 3.60 -6.13 -5.08
N ARG A 125 3.97 -5.42 -4.01
CA ARG A 125 3.82 -3.96 -3.88
C ARG A 125 5.03 -3.32 -3.24
N ALA A 126 5.27 -2.06 -3.61
CA ALA A 126 6.29 -1.21 -3.04
C ALA A 126 5.68 -0.39 -1.89
N PHE A 127 6.37 -0.39 -0.75
CA PHE A 127 6.01 0.35 0.44
C PHE A 127 7.14 1.32 0.78
N PHE A 128 6.78 2.51 1.23
CA PHE A 128 7.71 3.55 1.63
C PHE A 128 7.30 4.06 3.01
N TRP A 129 8.14 3.80 4.00
CA TRP A 129 8.03 4.39 5.32
C TRP A 129 8.71 5.76 5.35
N GLY A 130 8.05 6.71 6.01
CA GLY A 130 8.63 7.92 6.56
C GLY A 130 8.37 7.98 8.06
N ALA A 131 9.37 8.35 8.87
CA ALA A 131 9.20 8.67 10.28
C ALA A 131 9.92 9.98 10.62
N ARG A 132 9.31 10.85 11.44
CA ARG A 132 9.99 12.07 11.93
C ARG A 132 11.30 11.71 12.66
N PRO A 133 12.30 12.61 12.78
CA PRO A 133 13.59 12.29 13.39
C PRO A 133 13.51 11.83 14.86
N ASN A 134 12.49 12.26 15.59
CA ASN A 134 12.26 11.89 16.99
C ASN A 134 11.44 10.60 17.16
N GLN A 135 11.15 9.89 16.07
CA GLN A 135 10.41 8.62 16.08
C GLN A 135 11.34 7.47 15.70
N LYS A 136 11.00 6.25 16.10
CA LYS A 136 11.70 5.05 15.61
C LYS A 136 11.12 4.68 14.24
N LEU A 137 11.98 4.64 13.21
CA LEU A 137 11.56 4.22 11.87
C LEU A 137 11.04 2.75 11.89
N PRO A 138 9.79 2.49 11.47
CA PRO A 138 9.23 1.15 11.46
C PRO A 138 10.03 0.18 10.57
N GLN A 139 10.08 -1.08 11.00
CA GLN A 139 10.61 -2.18 10.19
C GLN A 139 9.49 -2.77 9.33
N TYR A 140 9.86 -3.44 8.23
CA TYR A 140 8.89 -4.28 7.52
C TYR A 140 8.76 -5.64 8.22
N PRO A 141 7.54 -6.18 8.35
CA PRO A 141 7.36 -7.52 8.89
C PRO A 141 7.97 -8.53 7.92
N LEU A 142 8.61 -9.57 8.46
CA LEU A 142 9.17 -10.64 7.64
C LEU A 142 8.06 -11.58 7.15
N PRO A 143 8.26 -12.26 6.01
CA PRO A 143 7.35 -13.29 5.51
C PRO A 143 7.01 -14.34 6.58
N THR A 144 5.73 -14.70 6.66
CA THR A 144 5.21 -15.73 7.57
C THR A 144 4.83 -17.02 6.84
N HIS A 145 4.50 -16.91 5.55
CA HIS A 145 4.10 -18.04 4.71
C HIS A 145 5.09 -18.22 3.57
N ASP A 146 5.29 -19.47 3.17
CA ASP A 146 5.98 -19.80 1.94
C ASP A 146 5.22 -19.22 0.73
N LEU A 147 5.93 -18.96 -0.36
CA LEU A 147 5.33 -18.43 -1.58
C LEU A 147 6.00 -18.99 -2.84
N VAL A 148 5.22 -19.08 -3.91
CA VAL A 148 5.79 -19.27 -5.24
C VAL A 148 6.33 -17.93 -5.71
N LEU A 149 7.65 -17.76 -5.65
CA LEU A 149 8.34 -16.57 -6.16
C LEU A 149 8.09 -16.41 -7.67
N ARG A 150 8.01 -15.16 -8.11
CA ARG A 150 7.97 -14.78 -9.53
C ARG A 150 9.01 -13.70 -9.78
N ASP A 151 9.67 -13.75 -10.93
CA ASP A 151 10.71 -12.80 -11.34
C ASP A 151 10.12 -11.43 -11.70
N VAL A 152 9.63 -10.72 -10.69
CA VAL A 152 9.02 -9.39 -10.81
C VAL A 152 9.84 -8.32 -10.11
N ILE A 153 10.99 -8.65 -9.55
CA ILE A 153 11.82 -7.75 -8.76
C ILE A 153 12.90 -7.17 -9.68
N PRO A 154 13.03 -5.83 -9.78
CA PRO A 154 14.14 -5.24 -10.52
C PRO A 154 15.45 -5.40 -9.75
N VAL A 155 16.52 -5.76 -10.45
CA VAL A 155 17.86 -6.04 -9.88
C VAL A 155 18.35 -4.86 -9.04
N GLU A 156 18.12 -3.63 -9.51
CA GLU A 156 18.54 -2.40 -8.83
C GLU A 156 17.90 -2.20 -7.45
N PHE A 157 16.77 -2.87 -7.18
CA PHE A 157 16.04 -2.80 -5.91
C PHE A 157 15.92 -4.16 -5.23
N GLU A 158 16.72 -5.15 -5.62
CA GLU A 158 16.67 -6.50 -5.04
C GLU A 158 16.85 -6.47 -3.51
N MET A 159 17.81 -5.67 -3.03
CA MET A 159 18.05 -5.43 -1.59
C MET A 159 16.87 -4.76 -0.86
N SER A 160 15.93 -4.16 -1.58
CA SER A 160 14.71 -3.60 -0.99
C SER A 160 13.58 -4.63 -0.87
N THR A 161 13.80 -5.88 -1.28
CA THR A 161 12.84 -6.96 -1.11
C THR A 161 12.80 -7.41 0.34
N VAL A 162 11.61 -7.43 0.93
CA VAL A 162 11.42 -7.89 2.30
C VAL A 162 11.38 -9.42 2.31
N GLY A 163 12.43 -10.02 2.85
CA GLY A 163 12.61 -11.46 2.92
C GLY A 163 13.52 -11.86 4.08
N TRP A 164 13.59 -13.15 4.35
CA TRP A 164 14.57 -13.72 5.27
C TRP A 164 15.96 -13.71 4.63
N GLU A 165 17.00 -13.63 5.46
CA GLU A 165 18.39 -13.74 5.01
C GLU A 165 18.61 -15.06 4.26
N GLU A 166 19.34 -14.99 3.14
CA GLU A 166 19.68 -16.18 2.36
C GLU A 166 20.44 -17.20 3.21
N GLY A 167 20.07 -18.47 3.06
CA GLY A 167 20.69 -19.58 3.79
C GLY A 167 20.18 -19.80 5.23
N LYS A 168 19.32 -18.93 5.76
CA LYS A 168 18.68 -19.16 7.05
C LYS A 168 17.54 -20.17 6.92
N LYS A 169 17.62 -21.29 7.66
CA LYS A 169 16.52 -22.27 7.71
C LYS A 169 15.41 -21.71 8.59
N ILE A 170 14.32 -21.26 7.97
CA ILE A 170 13.11 -20.78 8.63
C ILE A 170 11.98 -21.75 8.32
N GLU A 171 11.23 -22.13 9.34
CA GLU A 171 9.98 -22.85 9.17
C GLU A 171 8.87 -21.83 8.92
N LEU A 172 8.37 -21.79 7.68
CA LEU A 172 7.27 -20.92 7.26
C LEU A 172 5.97 -21.73 7.20
N GLU A 173 4.86 -21.05 7.42
CA GLU A 173 3.54 -21.63 7.18
C GLU A 173 3.38 -22.03 5.71
N LYS A 174 2.55 -23.02 5.44
CA LYS A 174 2.29 -23.47 4.06
C LYS A 174 1.66 -22.34 3.25
N LYS A 175 2.08 -22.22 1.99
CA LYS A 175 1.41 -21.33 1.03
C LYS A 175 -0.08 -21.68 0.92
N LEU A 176 -0.95 -20.68 0.93
CA LEU A 176 -2.38 -20.87 0.73
C LEU A 176 -2.73 -21.01 -0.74
N LEU A 177 -3.68 -21.89 -1.02
CA LEU A 177 -4.28 -22.12 -2.32
C LEU A 177 -5.70 -21.52 -2.36
N LEU A 178 -6.27 -21.47 -3.56
CA LEU A 178 -7.61 -20.92 -3.75
C LEU A 178 -8.67 -21.69 -2.93
N GLU A 179 -8.54 -23.02 -2.88
CA GLU A 179 -9.45 -23.88 -2.10
C GLU A 179 -9.43 -23.54 -0.59
N ASP A 180 -8.29 -23.11 -0.06
CA ASP A 180 -8.17 -22.72 1.35
C ASP A 180 -9.00 -21.49 1.66
N ALA A 181 -9.31 -20.66 0.66
CA ALA A 181 -10.03 -19.40 0.83
C ALA A 181 -11.51 -19.46 0.50
N ILE A 182 -11.92 -20.25 -0.50
CA ILE A 182 -13.30 -20.18 -1.04
C ILE A 182 -14.10 -21.47 -0.93
N SER A 183 -13.52 -22.57 -0.44
CA SER A 183 -14.20 -23.88 -0.43
C SER A 183 -15.38 -24.01 0.54
N ASP A 184 -15.58 -23.05 1.45
CA ASP A 184 -16.73 -22.99 2.36
C ASP A 184 -17.86 -22.07 1.86
N LEU A 185 -17.64 -21.30 0.79
CA LEU A 185 -18.66 -20.40 0.23
C LEU A 185 -19.84 -21.21 -0.35
N PRO A 186 -21.09 -20.72 -0.19
CA PRO A 186 -22.26 -21.31 -0.82
C PRO A 186 -22.17 -21.20 -2.34
N SER A 187 -22.81 -22.15 -3.04
CA SER A 187 -22.88 -22.10 -4.50
C SER A 187 -23.87 -21.03 -4.95
N VAL A 188 -23.48 -20.20 -5.91
CA VAL A 188 -24.34 -19.15 -6.50
C VAL A 188 -24.41 -19.30 -8.02
N GLY A 189 -25.52 -18.84 -8.59
CA GLY A 189 -25.69 -18.76 -10.05
C GLY A 189 -24.92 -17.59 -10.66
N ASN A 190 -24.96 -17.46 -11.99
CA ASN A 190 -24.41 -16.29 -12.68
C ASN A 190 -25.16 -14.99 -12.35
N TYR A 191 -26.41 -15.10 -11.94
CA TYR A 191 -27.25 -13.99 -11.51
C TYR A 191 -27.64 -14.25 -10.05
N GLU A 192 -26.99 -13.54 -9.14
CA GLU A 192 -27.31 -13.50 -7.73
C GLU A 192 -27.45 -12.03 -7.34
N ASP A 193 -28.63 -11.63 -6.87
CA ASP A 193 -28.98 -10.25 -6.55
C ASP A 193 -29.01 -9.98 -5.04
N LYS A 194 -28.81 -11.01 -4.22
CA LYS A 194 -28.73 -10.88 -2.76
C LYS A 194 -27.35 -10.38 -2.34
N ASP A 195 -27.32 -9.18 -1.78
CA ASP A 195 -26.13 -8.63 -1.13
C ASP A 195 -25.76 -9.35 0.17
N VAL A 196 -26.72 -10.05 0.80
CA VAL A 196 -26.55 -10.77 2.07
C VAL A 196 -27.16 -12.17 1.96
N MET A 197 -26.38 -13.19 2.34
CA MET A 197 -26.83 -14.57 2.40
C MET A 197 -26.13 -15.33 3.52
N ASP A 198 -26.80 -16.38 4.02
CA ASP A 198 -26.21 -17.28 5.00
C ASP A 198 -25.19 -18.23 4.36
N TYR A 199 -24.24 -18.69 5.16
CA TYR A 199 -23.32 -19.75 4.76
C TYR A 199 -24.00 -21.11 4.88
N ASP A 200 -23.85 -21.95 3.86
CA ASP A 200 -24.33 -23.34 3.90
C ASP A 200 -23.44 -24.24 4.77
N ASN A 201 -22.18 -23.85 4.97
CA ASN A 201 -21.16 -24.68 5.62
C ASN A 201 -20.39 -23.91 6.70
N ASP A 202 -19.92 -24.65 7.69
CA ASP A 202 -18.89 -24.20 8.62
C ASP A 202 -17.54 -24.00 7.90
N PRO A 203 -16.67 -23.11 8.42
CA PRO A 203 -15.34 -22.92 7.85
C PRO A 203 -14.49 -24.19 7.94
N LYS A 204 -13.91 -24.60 6.81
CA LYS A 204 -13.15 -25.86 6.67
C LYS A 204 -11.66 -25.65 7.01
N THR A 205 -11.10 -24.51 6.61
CA THR A 205 -9.67 -24.19 6.80
C THR A 205 -9.43 -23.19 7.93
N GLU A 206 -8.19 -23.08 8.39
CA GLU A 206 -7.80 -22.03 9.35
C GLU A 206 -7.97 -20.63 8.77
N PHE A 207 -7.66 -20.44 7.49
CA PHE A 207 -7.88 -19.19 6.79
C PHE A 207 -9.37 -18.79 6.81
N GLN A 208 -10.28 -19.72 6.50
CA GLN A 208 -11.72 -19.49 6.54
C GLN A 208 -12.21 -19.16 7.95
N ARG A 209 -11.71 -19.89 8.96
CA ARG A 209 -11.99 -19.57 10.38
C ARG A 209 -11.54 -18.15 10.72
N PHE A 210 -10.35 -17.75 10.28
CA PHE A 210 -9.79 -16.42 10.53
C PHE A 210 -10.60 -15.29 9.87
N ILE A 211 -10.94 -15.40 8.58
CA ILE A 211 -11.67 -14.32 7.89
C ILE A 211 -13.15 -14.21 8.31
N ARG A 212 -13.72 -15.27 8.89
CA ARG A 212 -15.09 -15.28 9.44
C ARG A 212 -15.16 -14.89 10.92
N LEU A 213 -14.04 -14.49 11.54
CA LEU A 213 -14.04 -14.00 12.92
C LEU A 213 -14.93 -12.76 13.05
N ILE A 214 -15.92 -12.86 13.94
CA ILE A 214 -16.74 -11.71 14.33
C ILE A 214 -15.87 -10.80 15.21
N ARG A 215 -15.79 -9.52 14.85
CA ARG A 215 -15.18 -8.53 15.73
C ARG A 215 -16.13 -8.23 16.88
N GLU A 216 -15.68 -8.47 18.12
CA GLU A 216 -16.43 -8.05 19.30
C GLU A 216 -16.77 -6.55 19.22
N GLY A 217 -18.05 -6.22 19.36
CA GLY A 217 -18.55 -4.84 19.35
C GLY A 217 -19.11 -4.33 18.02
N TRP A 218 -19.04 -5.10 16.93
CA TRP A 218 -19.70 -4.77 15.66
C TRP A 218 -20.98 -5.62 15.53
N LYS A 219 -22.10 -5.10 16.04
CA LYS A 219 -23.43 -5.61 15.66
C LYS A 219 -23.79 -4.97 14.32
N LEU A 220 -24.04 -5.78 13.30
CA LEU A 220 -24.67 -5.36 12.05
C LEU A 220 -26.10 -4.88 12.31
#